data_AF-A0A060CRU6-F1
#
_entry.id   AF-A0A060CRU6-F1
#
_cell.length_a   1.000
_cell.length_b   1.000
_cell.length_c   1.000
_cell.angle_alpha   90.00
_cell.angle_beta   90.00
_cell.angle_gamma   90.00
#
_symmetry.space_group_name_H-M   'P 1'
#
loop_
_entity.id
_entity.type
_entity.pdbx_description
1 polymer ?
#
loop_
_entity_poly.entity_id
_entity_poly.type
_entity_poly.pdbx_seq_one_letter_code
_entity_poly.pdbx_strand_id
1 'polypeptide(L)'
;YGDYVSSNVDLDALTYLRLANQLVHTVNPAAITIAEDTSAFPGLAAPIAQGGIGFDYRLSMGVPDLWIKLLKEQRDEDWNLGHLFHELTAHRPEEKTISYAESHDQALVGDKTLIFRLIDKA
;
A
#
# COMPACT_ATOMS: atom_id res chain seq x y z
N TYR A 1 4.40 3.06 16.22
CA TYR A 1 3.77 1.80 16.67
C TYR A 1 2.63 2.00 17.67
N GLY A 2 2.59 3.09 18.44
CA GLY A 2 1.48 3.36 19.37
C GLY A 2 0.09 3.37 18.72
N ASP A 3 0.00 3.81 17.46
CA ASP A 3 -1.27 3.84 16.71
C ASP A 3 -1.80 2.43 16.37
N TYR A 4 -0.90 1.46 16.15
CA TYR A 4 -1.23 0.08 15.77
C TYR A 4 -1.36 -0.87 16.97
N VAL A 5 -0.97 -0.45 18.17
CA VAL A 5 -1.10 -1.23 19.41
C VAL A 5 -1.98 -0.42 20.34
N SER A 6 -3.25 -0.32 19.96
CA SER A 6 -4.26 0.47 20.65
C SER A 6 -5.57 -0.30 20.75
N SER A 7 -6.46 0.15 21.64
CA SER A 7 -7.82 -0.40 21.75
C SER A 7 -8.71 -0.14 20.53
N ASN A 8 -8.21 0.64 19.56
CA ASN A 8 -8.94 0.96 18.33
C ASN A 8 -8.73 -0.10 17.23
N VAL A 9 -7.84 -1.07 17.46
CA VAL A 9 -7.64 -2.18 16.53
C VAL A 9 -8.71 -3.23 16.79
N ASP A 10 -9.47 -3.56 15.74
CA ASP A 10 -10.45 -4.64 15.77
C ASP A 10 -9.74 -6.01 15.69
N LEU A 11 -9.60 -6.65 16.85
CA LEU A 11 -8.95 -7.95 16.97
C LEU A 11 -9.78 -9.08 16.36
N ASP A 12 -11.11 -8.95 16.33
CA ASP A 12 -11.98 -9.96 15.74
C ASP A 12 -11.82 -9.96 14.21
N ALA A 13 -11.78 -8.76 13.60
CA ALA A 13 -11.49 -8.60 12.19
C ALA A 13 -10.10 -9.14 11.81
N LEU A 14 -9.06 -8.81 12.57
CA LEU A 14 -7.71 -9.35 12.32
C LEU A 14 -7.66 -10.87 12.46
N THR A 15 -8.35 -11.43 13.46
CA THR A 15 -8.44 -12.87 13.66
C THR A 15 -9.13 -13.55 12.47
N TYR A 16 -10.24 -12.97 12.00
CA TYR A 16 -10.92 -13.45 10.80
C TYR A 16 -10.00 -13.44 9.58
N LEU A 17 -9.32 -12.33 9.29
CA LEU A 17 -8.43 -12.23 8.13
C LEU A 17 -7.28 -13.22 8.20
N ARG A 18 -6.70 -13.44 9.40
CA ARG A 18 -5.67 -14.44 9.61
C ARG A 18 -6.17 -15.85 9.31
N LEU A 19 -7.35 -16.21 9.81
CA LEU A 19 -7.96 -17.52 9.55
C LEU A 19 -8.32 -17.69 8.07
N ALA A 20 -8.82 -16.63 7.42
CA ALA A 20 -9.12 -16.63 6.00
C ALA A 20 -7.87 -16.86 5.15
N ASN A 21 -6.78 -16.14 5.41
CA ASN A 21 -5.50 -16.36 4.72
C ASN A 21 -4.96 -17.77 4.96
N GLN A 22 -5.04 -18.28 6.19
CA GLN A 22 -4.64 -19.66 6.48
C GLN A 22 -5.46 -20.67 5.67
N LEU A 23 -6.79 -20.48 5.58
CA LEU A 23 -7.67 -21.35 4.82
C LEU A 23 -7.38 -21.30 3.33
N VAL A 24 -7.25 -20.11 2.74
CA VAL A 24 -6.94 -19.95 1.30
C VAL A 24 -5.69 -20.73 0.92
N HIS A 25 -4.60 -20.57 1.68
CA HIS A 25 -3.34 -21.26 1.42
C HIS A 25 -3.36 -22.75 1.75
N THR A 26 -4.25 -23.19 2.65
CA THR A 26 -4.47 -24.63 2.91
C THR A 26 -5.19 -25.29 1.73
N VAL A 27 -6.15 -24.60 1.12
CA VAL A 27 -6.93 -25.10 -0.03
C VAL A 27 -6.13 -25.02 -1.32
N ASN A 28 -5.44 -23.91 -1.56
CA ASN A 28 -4.59 -23.70 -2.72
C ASN A 28 -3.30 -22.97 -2.29
N PRO A 29 -2.18 -23.70 -2.13
CA PRO A 29 -0.89 -23.11 -1.76
C PRO A 29 -0.33 -22.10 -2.78
N ALA A 30 -0.87 -22.05 -4.00
CA ALA A 30 -0.46 -21.12 -5.05
C ALA A 30 -1.40 -19.91 -5.20
N ALA A 31 -2.45 -19.81 -4.38
CA ALA A 31 -3.30 -18.62 -4.35
C ALA A 31 -2.48 -17.39 -3.91
N ILE A 32 -2.95 -16.22 -4.30
CA ILE A 32 -2.38 -14.93 -3.90
C ILE A 32 -3.48 -14.13 -3.22
N THR A 33 -3.22 -13.66 -2.00
CA THR A 33 -4.08 -12.72 -1.29
C THR A 33 -3.37 -11.36 -1.15
N ILE A 34 -4.10 -10.29 -1.43
CA ILE A 34 -3.58 -8.92 -1.44
C ILE A 34 -4.41 -8.08 -0.46
N ALA A 35 -3.74 -7.39 0.45
CA ALA A 35 -4.37 -6.43 1.34
C ALA A 35 -4.35 -5.01 0.75
N GLU A 36 -5.52 -4.39 0.68
CA GLU A 36 -5.67 -2.96 0.45
C GLU A 36 -5.82 -2.28 1.82
N ASP A 37 -4.72 -1.72 2.33
CA ASP A 37 -4.66 -1.06 3.63
C ASP A 37 -3.85 0.24 3.54
N THR A 38 -4.51 1.36 3.82
CA THR A 38 -3.89 2.69 3.86
C THR A 38 -3.14 2.93 5.17
N SER A 39 -3.49 2.23 6.26
CA SER A 39 -2.88 2.47 7.57
C SER A 39 -1.44 2.00 7.65
N ALA A 40 -1.05 1.05 6.81
CA ALA A 40 0.22 0.37 6.85
C ALA A 40 0.46 -0.48 8.10
N PHE A 41 -0.57 -1.20 8.52
CA PHE A 41 -0.56 -2.09 9.67
C PHE A 41 0.65 -3.05 9.62
N PRO A 42 1.53 -3.05 10.64
CA PRO A 42 2.70 -3.91 10.68
C PRO A 42 2.34 -5.41 10.71
N GLY A 43 3.01 -6.20 9.86
CA GLY A 43 2.81 -7.65 9.80
C GLY A 43 1.59 -8.09 8.99
N LEU A 44 0.92 -7.17 8.29
CA LEU A 44 -0.26 -7.48 7.48
C LEU A 44 0.07 -8.47 6.36
N ALA A 45 1.16 -8.22 5.64
CA ALA A 45 1.69 -9.09 4.58
C ALA A 45 2.90 -9.94 5.04
N ALA A 46 3.00 -10.21 6.34
CA ALA A 46 4.02 -11.09 6.90
C ALA A 46 3.47 -12.52 7.10
N PRO A 47 4.31 -13.57 7.07
CA PRO A 47 3.86 -14.94 7.26
C PRO A 47 3.20 -15.17 8.62
N ILE A 48 2.12 -15.98 8.64
CA ILE A 48 1.41 -16.37 9.87
C ILE A 48 2.34 -17.02 10.90
N ALA A 49 3.30 -17.83 10.44
CA ALA A 49 4.29 -18.49 11.29
C ALA A 49 5.21 -17.51 12.04
N GLN A 50 5.35 -16.28 11.55
CA GLN A 50 6.14 -15.21 12.16
C GLN A 50 5.27 -14.21 12.95
N GLY A 51 3.97 -14.52 13.13
CA GLY A 51 3.03 -13.67 13.84
C GLY A 51 2.27 -12.67 12.95
N GLY A 52 2.44 -12.73 11.63
CA GLY A 52 1.70 -11.89 10.68
C GLY A 52 0.26 -12.33 10.43
N ILE A 53 -0.46 -11.54 9.61
CA ILE A 53 -1.84 -11.80 9.20
C ILE A 53 -1.91 -12.74 7.98
N GLY A 54 -0.82 -12.86 7.23
CA GLY A 54 -0.68 -13.88 6.19
C GLY A 54 -1.16 -13.49 4.79
N PHE A 55 -1.32 -12.19 4.51
CA PHE A 55 -1.44 -11.75 3.13
C PHE A 55 -0.10 -11.91 2.40
N ASP A 56 -0.12 -12.19 1.10
CA ASP A 56 1.10 -12.31 0.29
C ASP A 56 1.68 -10.94 -0.06
N TYR A 57 0.80 -9.98 -0.33
CA TYR A 57 1.15 -8.62 -0.70
C TYR A 57 0.24 -7.61 -0.02
N ARG A 58 0.73 -6.37 0.05
CA ARG A 58 -0.08 -5.20 0.35
C ARG A 58 0.10 -4.12 -0.71
N LEU A 59 -0.90 -3.28 -0.89
CA LEU A 59 -0.81 -2.14 -1.79
C LEU A 59 0.03 -1.00 -1.18
N SER A 60 0.94 -0.42 -1.97
CA SER A 60 1.71 0.78 -1.60
C SER A 60 0.89 2.04 -1.86
N MET A 61 -0.15 2.27 -1.07
CA MET A 61 -1.15 3.31 -1.33
C MET A 61 -0.61 4.76 -1.28
N GLY A 62 0.57 5.00 -0.69
CA GLY A 62 1.20 6.33 -0.69
C GLY A 62 1.92 6.70 -1.99
N VAL A 63 2.24 5.72 -2.85
CA VAL A 63 2.97 5.98 -4.11
C VAL A 63 2.18 6.84 -5.10
N PRO A 64 0.87 6.60 -5.34
CA PRO A 64 0.06 7.47 -6.18
C PRO A 64 -0.02 8.91 -5.66
N ASP A 65 -0.18 9.09 -4.35
CA ASP A 65 -0.24 10.41 -3.72
C ASP A 65 1.08 11.16 -3.87
N LEU A 66 2.21 10.45 -3.77
CA LEU A 66 3.54 11.00 -4.02
C LEU A 66 3.64 11.56 -5.44
N TRP A 67 3.22 10.80 -6.46
CA TRP A 67 3.25 11.26 -7.85
C TRP A 67 2.33 12.45 -8.09
N ILE A 68 1.10 12.42 -7.55
CA ILE A 68 0.17 13.55 -7.65
C ILE A 68 0.79 14.81 -7.04
N LYS A 69 1.31 14.71 -5.82
CA LYS A 69 1.89 15.84 -5.10
C LYS A 69 3.07 16.42 -5.86
N LEU A 70 3.96 15.56 -6.36
CA LEU A 70 5.13 15.95 -7.13
C LEU A 70 4.73 16.73 -8.39
N LEU A 71 3.76 16.22 -9.17
CA LEU A 71 3.30 16.85 -10.42
C LEU A 71 2.44 18.10 -10.19
N LYS A 72 1.77 18.22 -9.04
CA LYS A 72 0.86 19.33 -8.74
C LYS A 72 1.58 20.51 -8.08
N GLU A 73 2.59 20.23 -7.27
CA GLU A 73 3.16 21.22 -6.33
C GLU A 73 4.61 21.58 -6.61
N GLN A 74 5.34 20.83 -7.45
CA GLN A 74 6.76 21.04 -7.71
C GLN A 74 7.06 21.18 -9.20
N ARG A 75 7.94 22.12 -9.53
CA ARG A 75 8.53 22.19 -10.88
C ARG A 75 9.53 21.06 -11.04
N ASP A 76 9.72 20.60 -12.27
CA ASP A 76 10.60 19.47 -12.61
C ASP A 76 12.03 19.64 -12.05
N GLU A 77 12.59 20.86 -12.12
CA GLU A 77 13.92 21.17 -11.60
C GLU A 77 14.06 21.11 -10.07
N ASP A 78 12.93 21.16 -9.34
CA ASP A 78 12.89 21.17 -7.88
C ASP A 78 12.67 19.76 -7.30
N TRP A 79 12.57 18.73 -8.13
CA TRP A 79 12.30 17.36 -7.69
C TRP A 79 13.43 16.81 -6.82
N ASN A 80 13.10 16.44 -5.59
CA ASN A 80 14.02 15.74 -4.70
C ASN A 80 14.06 14.24 -5.03
N LEU A 81 14.99 13.85 -5.90
CA LEU A 81 15.16 12.46 -6.33
C LEU A 81 15.52 11.50 -5.19
N GLY A 82 16.21 11.99 -4.14
CA GLY A 82 16.54 11.18 -2.97
C GLY A 82 15.30 10.84 -2.14
N HIS A 83 14.40 11.81 -1.97
CA HIS A 83 13.10 11.58 -1.32
C HIS A 83 12.22 10.66 -2.17
N LEU A 84 12.17 10.87 -3.49
CA LEU A 84 11.42 10.00 -4.39
C LEU A 84 11.92 8.55 -4.31
N PHE A 85 13.24 8.33 -4.35
CA PHE A 85 13.82 7.00 -4.19
C PHE A 85 13.47 6.38 -2.83
N HIS A 86 13.57 7.17 -1.75
CA HIS A 86 13.21 6.71 -0.41
C HIS A 86 11.76 6.22 -0.35
N GLU A 87 10.79 7.05 -0.74
CA GLU A 87 9.37 6.71 -0.68
C GLU A 87 9.00 5.52 -1.58
N LEU A 88 9.64 5.38 -2.75
CA LEU A 88 9.37 4.27 -3.67
C LEU A 88 9.98 2.93 -3.22
N THR A 89 10.98 2.96 -2.33
CA THR A 89 11.71 1.76 -1.88
C THR A 89 11.47 1.44 -0.41
N ALA A 90 10.92 2.38 0.37
CA ALA A 90 10.63 2.20 1.78
C ALA A 90 9.50 1.19 1.98
N HIS A 91 9.85 -0.01 2.41
CA HIS A 91 8.91 -1.00 2.90
C HIS A 91 9.56 -1.85 3.99
N ARG A 92 8.74 -2.56 4.75
CA ARG A 92 9.24 -3.52 5.75
C ARG A 92 9.80 -4.76 5.01
N PRO A 93 11.04 -5.22 5.30
CA PRO A 93 11.67 -6.32 4.57
C PRO A 93 10.87 -7.63 4.57
N GLU A 94 10.07 -7.86 5.61
CA GLU A 94 9.22 -9.03 5.79
C GLU A 94 7.89 -8.96 5.01
N GLU A 95 7.52 -7.79 4.50
CA GLU A 95 6.29 -7.55 3.75
C GLU A 95 6.61 -7.33 2.27
N LYS A 96 5.89 -8.01 1.38
CA LYS A 96 5.93 -7.70 -0.04
C LYS A 96 4.89 -6.64 -0.35
N THR A 97 5.24 -5.69 -1.22
CA THR A 97 4.35 -4.62 -1.63
C THR A 97 4.11 -4.63 -3.14
N ILE A 98 2.93 -4.16 -3.54
CA ILE A 98 2.60 -3.88 -4.93
C ILE A 98 2.50 -2.36 -5.05
N SER A 99 3.45 -1.79 -5.80
CA SER A 99 3.50 -0.37 -6.09
C SER A 99 2.92 -0.08 -7.47
N TYR A 100 2.20 1.02 -7.57
CA TYR A 100 1.54 1.50 -8.78
C TYR A 100 1.60 3.03 -8.80
N ALA A 101 1.79 3.61 -9.99
CA ALA A 101 1.94 5.07 -10.13
C ALA A 101 0.60 5.81 -10.02
N GLU A 102 -0.48 5.16 -10.46
CA GLU A 102 -1.85 5.66 -10.41
C GLU A 102 -2.84 4.50 -10.21
N SER A 103 -4.01 4.78 -9.66
CA SER A 103 -5.09 3.82 -9.42
C SER A 103 -6.46 4.40 -9.75
N HIS A 104 -7.47 3.54 -9.66
CA HIS A 104 -8.87 3.92 -9.85
C HIS A 104 -9.38 4.86 -8.74
N ASP A 105 -8.77 4.88 -7.55
CA ASP A 105 -9.16 5.78 -6.46
C ASP A 105 -9.03 7.25 -6.88
N GLN A 106 -7.99 7.57 -7.64
CA GLN A 106 -7.76 8.93 -8.15
C GLN A 106 -8.89 9.36 -9.09
N ALA A 107 -9.44 8.43 -9.88
CA ALA A 107 -10.60 8.70 -10.72
C ALA A 107 -11.89 8.88 -9.88
N LEU A 108 -12.01 8.18 -8.75
CA LEU A 108 -13.19 8.27 -7.87
C LEU A 108 -13.23 9.59 -7.09
N VAL A 109 -12.09 10.12 -6.65
CA VAL A 109 -12.01 11.40 -5.91
C VAL A 109 -12.03 12.62 -6.84
N GLY A 110 -12.21 12.42 -8.15
CA GLY A 110 -12.31 13.48 -9.14
C GLY A 110 -10.95 14.08 -9.52
N ASP A 111 -9.86 13.36 -9.31
CA ASP A 111 -8.54 13.78 -9.73
C ASP A 111 -8.26 13.44 -11.21
N LYS A 112 -7.24 14.07 -11.80
CA LYS A 112 -6.74 13.76 -13.14
C LYS A 112 -5.78 12.58 -13.08
N THR A 113 -5.91 11.66 -14.04
CA THR A 113 -4.88 10.65 -14.35
C THR A 113 -3.52 11.32 -14.60
N LEU A 114 -2.42 10.59 -14.41
CA LEU A 114 -1.07 11.16 -14.60
C LEU A 114 -0.87 11.73 -16.00
N ILE A 115 -1.39 11.07 -17.04
CA ILE A 115 -1.26 11.57 -18.41
C ILE A 115 -1.88 12.98 -18.56
N PHE A 116 -3.11 13.17 -18.07
CA PHE A 116 -3.77 14.48 -18.08
C PHE A 116 -3.11 15.51 -17.16
N ARG A 117 -2.25 15.11 -16.22
CA ARG A 117 -1.42 16.08 -15.48
C ARG A 117 -0.21 16.53 -16.28
N LEU A 118 0.38 15.63 -17.06
CA LEU A 118 1.61 15.87 -17.81
C LEU A 118 1.40 16.64 -19.13
N ILE A 119 0.27 16.42 -19.81
CA ILE A 119 0.08 16.92 -21.20
C ILE A 119 -1.04 17.95 -21.35
N ASP A 120 -1.82 18.19 -20.30
CA ASP A 120 -2.93 19.13 -20.40
C ASP A 120 -2.42 20.56 -20.61
N LYS A 121 -3.26 21.38 -21.24
CA LYS A 121 -2.95 22.81 -21.34
C LYS A 121 -2.99 23.41 -19.94
N ALA A 122 -1.88 24.00 -19.53
CA ALA A 122 -1.78 24.82 -18.32
C ALA A 122 -2.86 25.91 -18.29
#